data_AF-A0A9D2F0U3-F1
#
_entry.id   AF-A0A9D2F0U3-F1
#
_cell.length_a   1.000
_cell.length_b   1.000
_cell.length_c   1.000
_cell.angle_alpha   90.00
_cell.angle_beta   90.00
_cell.angle_gamma   90.00
#
_symmetry.space_group_name_H-M   'P 1'
#
loop_
_entity.id
_entity.type
_entity.pdbx_description
1 polymer ?
#
loop_
_entity_poly.entity_id
_entity_poly.type
_entity_poly.pdbx_seq_one_letter_code
_entity_poly.pdbx_strand_id
1 'polypeptide(L)'
;MATSYQDLPLTLDVHDLGRALHLSRSSAYRLLHEPGFPTLRVGHRLLVPRDHLIRWIDENTARQTVENTPGPNPKIVGSCE
;
A
#
# COMPACT_ATOMS: atom_id res chain seq x y z
N MET A 1 15.43 4.89 -9.05
CA MET A 1 14.29 4.97 -9.99
C MET A 1 13.03 4.98 -9.15
N ALA A 2 12.28 6.08 -9.15
CA ALA A 2 11.07 6.21 -8.34
C ALA A 2 9.91 5.50 -9.05
N THR A 3 9.51 4.35 -8.51
CA THR A 3 8.33 3.63 -8.98
C THR A 3 7.09 4.39 -8.47
N SER A 4 6.50 5.21 -9.34
CA SER A 4 5.23 5.88 -9.07
C SER A 4 4.17 4.85 -8.70
N TYR A 5 3.22 5.23 -7.84
CA TYR A 5 2.11 4.34 -7.45
C TYR A 5 1.38 3.76 -8.66
N GLN A 6 1.43 4.35 -9.84
CA GLN A 6 0.75 3.83 -11.04
C GLN A 6 1.47 2.64 -11.72
N ASP A 7 2.73 2.37 -11.39
CA ASP A 7 3.54 1.32 -12.04
C ASP A 7 3.49 -0.03 -11.31
N LEU A 8 2.95 -0.09 -10.08
CA LEU A 8 2.83 -1.39 -9.40
C LEU A 8 1.90 -2.35 -10.16
N PRO A 9 2.25 -3.65 -10.18
CA PRO A 9 1.37 -4.68 -10.72
C PRO A 9 -0.02 -4.63 -10.05
N LEU A 10 -1.05 -5.10 -10.76
CA LEU A 10 -2.43 -5.19 -10.22
C LEU A 10 -2.47 -5.87 -8.84
N THR A 11 -1.55 -6.80 -8.60
CA THR A 11 -1.34 -7.52 -7.34
C THR A 11 0.09 -7.33 -6.87
N LEU A 12 0.27 -6.93 -5.61
CA LEU A 12 1.56 -6.79 -4.96
C LEU A 12 1.95 -8.08 -4.22
N ASP A 13 3.18 -8.53 -4.38
CA ASP A 13 3.80 -9.54 -3.50
C ASP A 13 4.33 -8.89 -2.20
N VAL A 14 4.73 -9.69 -1.22
CA VAL A 14 5.51 -9.27 -0.02
C VAL A 14 6.56 -8.22 -0.35
N HIS A 15 7.33 -8.45 -1.42
CA HIS A 15 8.45 -7.59 -1.76
C HIS A 15 8.00 -6.25 -2.33
N ASP A 16 6.97 -6.25 -3.19
CA ASP A 16 6.38 -5.04 -3.75
C ASP A 16 5.66 -4.22 -2.67
N LEU A 17 4.97 -4.89 -1.75
CA LEU A 17 4.35 -4.25 -0.58
C LEU A 17 5.39 -3.55 0.30
N GLY A 18 6.52 -4.23 0.58
CA GLY A 18 7.63 -3.65 1.32
C GLY A 18 8.21 -2.41 0.63
N ARG A 19 8.33 -2.42 -0.70
CA ARG A 19 8.77 -1.25 -1.47
C ARG A 19 7.75 -0.13 -1.47
N ALA A 20 6.47 -0.45 -1.63
CA ALA A 20 5.37 0.53 -1.69
C ALA A 20 5.23 1.30 -0.36
N LEU A 21 5.32 0.60 0.76
CA LEU A 21 5.13 1.14 2.11
C LEU A 21 6.46 1.49 2.81
N HIS A 22 7.61 1.34 2.14
CA HIS A 22 8.95 1.47 2.74
C HIS A 22 9.15 0.61 4.01
N LEU A 23 8.60 -0.59 4.01
CA LEU A 23 8.70 -1.56 5.10
C LEU A 23 9.76 -2.62 4.80
N SER A 24 10.45 -3.07 5.86
CA SER A 24 11.30 -4.25 5.80
C SER A 24 10.48 -5.49 5.42
N ARG A 25 11.10 -6.46 4.74
CA ARG A 25 10.46 -7.75 4.35
C ARG A 25 9.72 -8.41 5.52
N SER A 26 10.32 -8.42 6.70
CA SER A 26 9.73 -9.00 7.92
C SER A 26 8.47 -8.25 8.37
N SER A 27 8.48 -6.92 8.28
CA SER A 27 7.32 -6.08 8.62
C SER A 27 6.18 -6.27 7.63
N ALA A 28 6.49 -6.32 6.33
CA ALA A 28 5.53 -6.63 5.28
C ALA A 28 4.90 -8.04 5.48
N TYR A 29 5.72 -9.04 5.83
CA TYR A 29 5.24 -10.40 6.09
C TYR A 29 4.31 -10.48 7.30
N ARG A 30 4.61 -9.72 8.37
CA ARG A 30 3.71 -9.61 9.54
C ARG A 30 2.39 -8.95 9.17
N LEU A 31 2.43 -7.86 8.40
CA LEU A 31 1.25 -7.14 7.94
C LEU A 31 0.31 -8.06 7.14
N LEU A 32 0.87 -8.89 6.25
CA LEU A 32 0.11 -9.87 5.46
C LEU A 32 -0.54 -10.98 6.30
N HIS A 33 -0.03 -11.27 7.49
CA HIS A 33 -0.62 -12.23 8.41
C HIS A 33 -1.53 -11.56 9.45
N GLU A 34 -1.70 -10.24 9.40
CA GLU A 34 -2.54 -9.52 10.34
C GLU A 34 -4.02 -9.77 10.03
N PRO A 35 -4.84 -10.10 11.05
CA PRO A 35 -6.27 -10.24 10.87
C PRO A 35 -6.90 -8.90 10.50
N GLY A 36 -7.42 -8.79 9.28
CA GLY A 36 -8.03 -7.57 8.75
C GLY A 36 -7.24 -6.92 7.61
N PHE A 37 -6.05 -7.44 7.28
CA PHE A 37 -5.31 -7.00 6.12
C PHE A 37 -5.84 -7.64 4.82
N PRO A 38 -5.98 -6.90 3.70
CA PRO A 38 -6.52 -7.41 2.45
C PRO A 38 -5.52 -8.34 1.72
N THR A 39 -5.36 -9.56 2.22
CA THR A 39 -4.53 -10.60 1.60
C THR A 39 -5.35 -11.55 0.73
N LEU A 40 -4.82 -11.80 -0.46
CA LEU A 40 -5.27 -12.84 -1.38
C LEU A 40 -4.24 -13.97 -1.37
N ARG A 41 -4.66 -15.16 -0.91
CA ARG A 41 -3.82 -16.35 -0.95
C ARG A 41 -4.09 -17.15 -2.22
N VAL A 42 -3.11 -17.19 -3.11
CA VAL A 42 -3.15 -18.01 -4.33
C VAL A 42 -2.13 -19.13 -4.18
N GLY A 43 -2.60 -20.31 -3.79
CA GLY A 43 -1.74 -21.46 -3.46
C GLY A 43 -0.82 -21.16 -2.26
N HIS A 44 0.49 -21.11 -2.52
CA HIS A 44 1.52 -20.80 -1.51
C HIS A 44 1.92 -19.31 -1.49
N ARG A 45 1.42 -18.48 -2.42
CA ARG A 45 1.79 -17.06 -2.50
C ARG A 45 0.75 -16.19 -1.81
N LEU A 46 1.23 -15.14 -1.15
CA LEU A 46 0.43 -14.08 -0.53
C LEU A 46 0.51 -12.86 -1.44
N LEU A 47 -0.63 -12.44 -1.95
CA LEU A 47 -0.76 -11.33 -2.89
C LEU A 47 -1.72 -10.29 -2.31
N VAL A 48 -1.53 -9.04 -2.68
CA VAL A 48 -2.36 -7.93 -2.21
C VAL A 48 -2.85 -7.18 -3.44
N PRO A 49 -4.15 -7.19 -3.75
CA PRO A 49 -4.66 -6.35 -4.82
C PRO A 49 -4.52 -4.88 -4.43
N ARG A 50 -4.02 -4.07 -5.36
CA ARG A 50 -3.80 -2.64 -5.17
C ARG A 50 -5.04 -1.90 -4.65
N ASP A 51 -6.19 -2.18 -5.24
CA ASP A 51 -7.44 -1.48 -4.91
C ASP A 51 -7.81 -1.67 -3.42
N HIS A 52 -7.70 -2.91 -2.93
CA HIS A 52 -7.97 -3.20 -1.53
C HIS A 52 -6.89 -2.63 -0.61
N LEU A 53 -5.62 -2.60 -1.04
CA LEU A 53 -4.56 -1.95 -0.26
C LEU A 53 -4.87 -0.47 -0.04
N ILE A 54 -5.29 0.25 -1.07
CA ILE A 54 -5.65 1.68 -0.97
C ILE A 54 -6.82 1.86 0.00
N ARG A 55 -7.86 1.02 -0.12
CA ARG A 55 -9.00 1.04 0.80
C ARG A 55 -8.59 0.77 2.24
N TRP A 56 -7.73 -0.22 2.47
CA TRP A 56 -7.23 -0.54 3.80
C TRP A 56 -6.39 0.62 4.37
N ILE A 57 -5.55 1.27 3.56
CA ILE A 57 -4.79 2.45 4.00
C ILE A 57 -5.74 3.59 4.39
N ASP A 58 -6.79 3.86 3.61
CA ASP A 58 -7.80 4.88 3.91
C ASP A 58 -8.52 4.58 5.24
N GLU A 59 -8.97 3.34 5.43
CA GLU A 59 -9.63 2.87 6.65
C GLU A 59 -8.72 2.95 7.89
N ASN A 60 -7.42 2.67 7.75
CA ASN A 60 -6.45 2.75 8.85
C ASN A 60 -6.00 4.18 9.13
N THR A 61 -5.86 5.01 8.10
CA THR A 61 -5.52 6.44 8.24
C THR A 61 -6.65 7.20 8.93
N ALA A 62 -7.91 6.88 8.59
CA ALA A 62 -9.09 7.44 9.27
C ALA A 62 -9.17 7.05 10.76
N ARG A 63 -8.57 5.92 11.15
CA ARG A 63 -8.48 5.48 12.55
C ARG A 63 -7.34 6.13 13.33
N GLN A 64 -6.29 6.60 12.65
CA GLN A 64 -5.07 7.13 13.27
C GLN A 64 -5.02 8.67 13.40
N THR A 65 -6.10 9.41 13.15
CA THR A 65 -6.10 10.89 13.20
C THR A 65 -5.95 11.50 14.61
N VAL A 66 -5.33 10.78 15.55
CA VAL A 66 -4.71 11.38 16.75
C VAL A 66 -3.18 11.45 16.69
N GLU A 67 -2.48 10.81 15.73
CA GLU A 67 -1.04 11.08 15.54
C GLU A 67 -0.53 10.82 14.10
N ASN A 68 0.08 11.85 13.51
CA ASN A 68 0.94 11.83 12.31
C ASN A 68 0.27 11.78 10.91
N THR A 69 0.06 12.97 10.33
CA THR A 69 -0.34 13.21 8.94
C THR A 69 0.89 13.39 8.04
N PRO A 70 0.96 12.71 6.88
CA PRO A 70 1.30 13.43 5.65
C PRO A 70 0.09 13.47 4.73
N GLY A 71 -0.33 14.69 4.41
CA GLY A 71 -1.58 15.02 3.75
C GLY A 71 -1.70 14.49 2.32
N PRO A 72 -2.86 14.70 1.68
CA PRO A 72 -3.12 14.21 0.33
C PRO A 72 -2.04 14.72 -0.63
N ASN A 73 -1.37 13.78 -1.31
CA ASN A 73 -0.42 14.08 -2.38
C ASN A 73 -1.11 15.02 -3.38
N PRO A 74 -0.64 16.26 -3.57
CA PRO A 74 -1.31 17.22 -4.43
C PRO A 74 -1.33 16.66 -5.85
N LYS A 75 -2.53 16.56 -6.43
CA LYS A 75 -2.68 16.27 -7.85
C LYS A 75 -1.96 17.38 -8.59
N ILE A 76 -0.79 17.06 -9.18
CA ILE A 76 -0.13 17.92 -10.16
C ILE A 76 -1.00 17.95 -11.42
N VAL A 77 -2.03 18.80 -11.41
CA VAL A 77 -2.70 19.20 -12.64
C VAL A 77 -1.77 20.16 -13.35
N GLY A 78 -1.27 19.73 -14.51
CA GLY A 78 -0.49 20.57 -15.39
C GLY A 78 -1.32 21.78 -15.81
N SER A 79 -0.75 22.96 -15.63
CA SER A 79 -1.08 24.12 -16.42
C SER A 79 0.23 24.61 -17.00
N CYS A 80 0.59 24.09 -18.17
CA CYS A 80 1.50 24.78 -19.07
C CYS A 80 0.75 25.95 -19.70
N GLU A 81 1.53 26.99 -19.97
CA GLU A 81 1.24 28.32 -20.53
C GLU A 81 0.29 28.34 -21.74
#